data_AF-A0A8S4EVJ7-F1
#
_entry.id   AF-A0A8S4EVJ7-F1
#
_cell.length_a   1.000
_cell.length_b   1.000
_cell.length_c   1.000
_cell.angle_alpha   90.00
_cell.angle_beta   90.00
_cell.angle_gamma   90.00
#
_symmetry.space_group_name_H-M   'P 1'
#
loop_
_entity.id
_entity.type
_entity.pdbx_description
1 polymer ?
#
loop_
_entity_poly.entity_id
_entity_poly.type
_entity_poly.pdbx_seq_one_letter_code
_entity_poly.pdbx_strand_id
1 'polypeptide(L)'
;MQNKVAILIFTLSFFLNASAVHIKGEFSTNEFFKFLAKFGFQKTDIHYQKETYGYIFGNLTSNQEFKYPVTFAVLDRRHFIHYYKSRLIEDKELACQVMFQNLNSTAYHPKCNVYGQDLFRRIPCAKGELCIDEDTPWNVVKKNQFTYVIQNTGQPRFWYVSMVACYLDEETCSWHHYKGDISNKSLINQEQSIQYDFWLVNGSPNISFYNALSYQFSFDHQSTLEIYLVFWQCYIILLPLQIYAAR
;
A
#
# COMPACT_ATOMS: atom_id res chain seq x y z
N MET A 1 -13.78 -45.53 -1.03
CA MET A 1 -13.66 -44.48 0.00
C MET A 1 -12.49 -43.52 -0.26
N GLN A 2 -11.29 -44.01 -0.63
CA GLN A 2 -10.12 -43.18 -0.95
C GLN A 2 -10.37 -42.06 -1.99
N ASN A 3 -11.07 -42.34 -3.10
CA ASN A 3 -11.36 -41.30 -4.10
C ASN A 3 -12.24 -40.16 -3.57
N LYS A 4 -13.14 -40.43 -2.62
CA LYS A 4 -14.01 -39.38 -2.05
C LYS A 4 -13.26 -38.44 -1.10
N VAL A 5 -12.26 -38.97 -0.37
CA VAL A 5 -11.41 -38.17 0.54
C VAL A 5 -10.43 -37.31 -0.26
N ALA A 6 -9.83 -37.85 -1.32
CA ALA A 6 -8.93 -37.10 -2.19
C ALA A 6 -9.65 -35.93 -2.90
N ILE A 7 -10.87 -36.16 -3.39
CA ILE A 7 -11.72 -35.11 -3.98
C ILE A 7 -12.06 -34.05 -2.93
N LEU A 8 -12.40 -34.45 -1.69
CA LEU A 8 -12.73 -33.51 -0.61
C LEU A 8 -11.54 -32.60 -0.24
N ILE A 9 -10.33 -33.16 -0.16
CA ILE A 9 -9.08 -32.42 0.13
C ILE A 9 -8.77 -31.44 -1.02
N PHE A 10 -8.91 -31.90 -2.27
CA PHE A 10 -8.69 -31.06 -3.45
C PHE A 10 -9.73 -29.93 -3.57
N THR A 11 -10.98 -30.18 -3.18
CA THR A 11 -12.01 -29.13 -3.12
C THR A 11 -11.79 -28.16 -1.97
N LEU A 12 -11.27 -28.60 -0.80
CA LEU A 12 -11.00 -27.71 0.33
C LEU A 12 -9.82 -26.75 0.05
N SER A 13 -8.82 -27.17 -0.72
CA SER A 13 -7.68 -26.33 -1.10
C SER A 13 -8.05 -25.19 -2.06
N PHE A 14 -9.17 -25.30 -2.79
CA PHE A 14 -9.66 -24.25 -3.69
C PHE A 14 -10.39 -23.10 -2.96
N PHE A 15 -10.76 -23.27 -1.68
CA PHE A 15 -11.47 -22.24 -0.89
C PHE A 15 -10.56 -21.38 -0.02
N LEU A 16 -9.24 -21.43 -0.20
CA LEU A 16 -8.35 -20.47 0.42
C LEU A 16 -8.53 -19.14 -0.30
N ASN A 17 -9.34 -18.25 0.30
CA ASN A 17 -9.28 -16.82 0.05
C ASN A 17 -7.87 -16.35 0.40
N ALA A 18 -6.93 -16.50 -0.53
CA ALA A 18 -5.63 -15.88 -0.44
C ALA A 18 -5.89 -14.38 -0.51
N SER A 19 -5.58 -13.66 0.57
CA SER A 19 -5.65 -12.21 0.58
C SER A 19 -4.54 -11.69 -0.34
N ALA A 20 -4.84 -11.65 -1.63
CA ALA A 20 -3.98 -11.06 -2.65
C ALA A 20 -3.79 -9.58 -2.31
N VAL A 21 -2.64 -9.04 -2.72
CA VAL A 21 -2.20 -7.68 -2.35
C VAL A 21 -2.81 -6.63 -3.27
N HIS A 22 -4.06 -6.88 -3.64
CA HIS A 22 -4.89 -5.97 -4.41
C HIS A 22 -5.82 -5.25 -3.47
N ILE A 23 -5.67 -3.93 -3.37
CA ILE A 23 -6.45 -3.11 -2.47
C ILE A 23 -7.39 -2.24 -3.29
N LYS A 24 -8.68 -2.42 -3.05
CA LYS A 24 -9.77 -1.71 -3.69
C LYS A 24 -10.73 -1.15 -2.67
N GLY A 25 -11.26 0.03 -2.92
CA GLY A 25 -12.29 0.64 -2.09
C GLY A 25 -12.39 2.14 -2.28
N GLU A 26 -13.06 2.77 -1.34
CA GLU A 26 -13.40 4.19 -1.37
C GLU A 26 -13.00 4.85 -0.06
N PHE A 27 -12.44 6.05 -0.12
CA PHE A 27 -12.11 6.89 1.02
C PHE A 27 -12.94 8.17 0.96
N SER A 28 -13.70 8.47 2.01
CA SER A 28 -14.46 9.72 2.14
C SER A 28 -13.67 10.72 2.99
N THR A 29 -13.61 11.98 2.58
CA THR A 29 -12.95 13.06 3.35
C THR A 29 -13.63 13.35 4.70
N ASN A 30 -14.85 12.87 4.93
CA ASN A 30 -15.47 12.91 6.26
C ASN A 30 -14.73 11.98 7.25
N GLU A 31 -14.13 10.89 6.74
CA GLU A 31 -13.20 10.08 7.51
C GLU A 31 -11.86 10.82 7.59
N PHE A 32 -11.49 11.30 8.78
CA PHE A 32 -10.21 11.99 8.97
C PHE A 32 -9.00 11.13 8.54
N PHE A 33 -9.04 9.83 8.84
CA PHE A 33 -7.92 8.92 8.63
C PHE A 33 -8.41 7.52 8.25
N LYS A 34 -7.81 6.93 7.21
CA LYS A 34 -8.06 5.56 6.78
C LYS A 34 -6.77 4.77 6.64
N PHE A 35 -6.67 3.69 7.40
CA PHE A 35 -5.61 2.70 7.24
C PHE A 35 -5.97 1.75 6.09
N LEU A 36 -5.04 1.52 5.16
CA LEU A 36 -5.30 0.70 3.97
C LEU A 36 -4.57 -0.64 4.04
N ALA A 37 -3.27 -0.63 4.33
CA ALA A 37 -2.51 -1.86 4.46
C ALA A 37 -1.21 -1.72 5.23
N LYS A 38 -0.77 -2.86 5.77
CA LYS A 38 0.60 -3.12 6.22
C LYS A 38 1.19 -4.15 5.25
N PHE A 39 2.33 -3.84 4.66
CA PHE A 39 3.00 -4.74 3.72
C PHE A 39 4.49 -4.80 3.98
N GLY A 40 5.03 -6.01 4.01
CA GLY A 40 6.43 -6.29 4.22
C GLY A 40 7.17 -6.40 2.90
N PHE A 41 8.05 -5.44 2.64
CA PHE A 41 8.94 -5.49 1.49
C PHE A 41 10.24 -6.23 1.83
N GLN A 42 10.64 -7.13 0.93
CA GLN A 42 11.89 -7.88 1.03
C GLN A 42 13.13 -6.98 1.02
N LYS A 43 14.26 -7.54 1.42
CA LYS A 43 15.56 -6.90 1.24
C LYS A 43 15.87 -6.85 -0.26
N THR A 44 16.27 -5.67 -0.74
CA THR A 44 16.74 -5.50 -2.11
C THR A 44 18.10 -6.16 -2.28
N ASP A 45 18.23 -7.00 -3.31
CA ASP A 45 19.50 -7.59 -3.71
C ASP A 45 20.36 -6.53 -4.43
N ILE A 46 21.62 -6.40 -4.01
CA ILE A 46 22.56 -5.43 -4.55
C ILE A 46 22.90 -5.73 -6.02
N HIS A 47 22.90 -7.00 -6.42
CA HIS A 47 23.19 -7.43 -7.79
C HIS A 47 21.96 -7.34 -8.71
N TYR A 48 20.75 -7.50 -8.15
CA TYR A 48 19.49 -7.55 -8.89
C TYR A 48 18.49 -6.51 -8.37
N GLN A 49 18.95 -5.26 -8.21
CA GLN A 49 18.18 -4.24 -7.50
C GLN A 49 16.81 -3.98 -8.13
N LYS A 50 16.77 -3.71 -9.44
CA LYS A 50 15.53 -3.40 -10.17
C LYS A 50 14.53 -4.54 -10.15
N GLU A 51 15.02 -5.78 -10.07
CA GLU A 51 14.18 -6.98 -10.05
C GLU A 51 13.63 -7.28 -8.66
N THR A 52 14.32 -6.83 -7.61
CA THR A 52 14.02 -7.14 -6.20
C THR A 52 13.49 -5.95 -5.40
N TYR A 53 13.29 -4.79 -6.03
CA TYR A 53 12.60 -3.67 -5.39
C TYR A 53 11.15 -4.03 -5.03
N GLY A 54 10.65 -3.41 -3.98
CA GLY A 54 9.23 -3.37 -3.70
C GLY A 54 8.53 -2.32 -4.56
N TYR A 55 7.29 -2.58 -4.97
CA TYR A 55 6.48 -1.60 -5.70
C TYR A 55 5.11 -1.42 -5.07
N ILE A 56 4.62 -0.18 -5.11
CA ILE A 56 3.21 0.17 -4.84
C ILE A 56 2.73 0.98 -6.03
N PHE A 57 1.72 0.50 -6.74
CA PHE A 57 1.26 1.18 -7.96
C PHE A 57 -0.24 0.95 -8.18
N GLY A 58 -0.89 1.91 -8.81
CA GLY A 58 -2.31 1.81 -9.11
C GLY A 58 -2.94 3.14 -9.44
N ASN A 59 -4.23 3.24 -9.12
CA ASN A 59 -5.09 4.36 -9.45
C ASN A 59 -5.73 4.92 -8.17
N LEU A 60 -5.74 6.24 -8.05
CA LEU A 60 -6.30 7.01 -6.94
C LEU A 60 -7.14 8.13 -7.55
N THR A 61 -8.36 7.82 -7.98
CA THR A 61 -9.22 8.74 -8.75
C THR A 61 -10.41 9.23 -7.96
N SER A 62 -10.92 10.40 -8.30
CA SER A 62 -12.25 10.86 -7.88
C SER A 62 -13.02 11.38 -9.09
N ASN A 63 -14.36 11.36 -8.98
CA ASN A 63 -15.25 12.04 -9.92
C ASN A 63 -15.59 13.47 -9.46
N GLN A 64 -15.08 13.90 -8.31
CA GLN A 64 -15.36 15.21 -7.71
C GLN A 64 -14.11 16.09 -7.76
N GLU A 65 -14.31 17.42 -7.85
CA GLU A 65 -13.22 18.39 -7.87
C GLU A 65 -12.80 18.78 -6.46
N PHE A 66 -11.51 18.61 -6.16
CA PHE A 66 -10.93 18.96 -4.88
C PHE A 66 -10.28 20.34 -4.98
N LYS A 67 -10.57 21.22 -4.02
CA LYS A 67 -9.89 22.52 -3.94
C LYS A 67 -8.41 22.37 -3.61
N TYR A 68 -8.14 21.49 -2.65
CA TYR A 68 -6.79 21.11 -2.25
C TYR A 68 -6.70 19.58 -2.29
N PRO A 69 -5.62 19.02 -2.84
CA PRO A 69 -5.43 17.57 -2.80
C PRO A 69 -5.21 17.12 -1.36
N VAL A 70 -5.84 16.00 -0.99
CA VAL A 70 -5.59 15.31 0.28
C VAL A 70 -4.41 14.35 0.15
N THR A 71 -4.00 13.73 1.25
CA THR A 71 -2.71 13.05 1.32
C THR A 71 -2.84 11.53 1.36
N PHE A 72 -2.19 10.88 0.40
CA PHE A 72 -1.89 9.45 0.43
C PHE A 72 -0.47 9.24 0.97
N ALA A 73 -0.35 8.57 2.11
CA ALA A 73 0.91 8.40 2.81
C ALA A 73 1.39 6.94 2.79
N VAL A 74 2.64 6.76 2.39
CA VAL A 74 3.37 5.49 2.36
C VAL A 74 4.56 5.62 3.30
N LEU A 75 4.46 5.03 4.49
CA LEU A 75 5.41 5.26 5.58
C LEU A 75 6.04 3.97 6.08
N ASP A 76 7.32 4.02 6.44
CA ASP A 76 7.95 2.94 7.20
C ASP A 76 7.47 2.93 8.66
N ARG A 77 7.79 1.85 9.40
CA ARG A 77 7.39 1.73 10.82
C ARG A 77 7.81 2.92 11.68
N ARG A 78 8.99 3.51 11.43
CA ARG A 78 9.55 4.57 12.29
C ARG A 78 8.69 5.82 12.24
N HIS A 79 8.32 6.22 11.03
CA HIS A 79 7.46 7.37 10.80
C HIS A 79 6.00 7.08 11.14
N PHE A 80 5.51 5.90 10.77
CA PHE A 80 4.09 5.56 10.89
C PHE A 80 3.57 5.57 12.33
N ILE A 81 4.36 5.19 13.34
CA ILE A 81 3.86 5.10 14.72
C ILE A 81 3.43 6.46 15.27
N HIS A 82 4.25 7.50 15.09
CA HIS A 82 3.92 8.85 15.55
C HIS A 82 2.72 9.39 14.78
N TYR A 83 2.83 9.34 13.45
CA TYR A 83 1.79 9.71 12.50
C TYR A 83 0.42 9.08 12.84
N TYR A 84 0.39 7.76 13.05
CA TYR A 84 -0.83 7.02 13.37
C TYR A 84 -1.42 7.42 14.71
N LYS A 85 -0.61 7.68 15.74
CA LYS A 85 -1.09 8.09 17.08
C LYS A 85 -1.79 9.44 17.06
N SER A 86 -1.29 10.39 16.25
CA SER A 86 -1.85 11.75 16.14
C SER A 86 -3.30 11.77 15.66
N ARG A 87 -3.80 10.70 15.03
CA ARG A 87 -5.21 10.61 14.59
C ARG A 87 -6.24 10.69 15.72
N LEU A 88 -5.82 10.36 16.95
CA LEU A 88 -6.67 10.35 18.13
C LEU A 88 -6.94 11.77 18.68
N ILE A 89 -6.24 12.79 18.18
CA ILE A 89 -6.45 14.18 18.56
C ILE A 89 -7.83 14.62 18.04
N GLU A 90 -8.62 15.26 18.92
CA GLU A 90 -9.98 15.71 18.62
C GLU A 90 -9.97 16.86 17.60
N ASP A 91 -9.17 17.90 17.85
CA ASP A 91 -8.97 19.00 16.91
C ASP A 91 -8.17 18.50 15.69
N LYS A 92 -8.85 18.36 14.56
CA LYS A 92 -8.26 17.83 13.32
C LYS A 92 -7.24 18.76 12.71
N GLU A 93 -7.33 20.06 12.98
CA GLU A 93 -6.34 21.03 12.53
C GLU A 93 -4.99 20.80 13.22
N LEU A 94 -5.03 20.76 14.55
CA LEU A 94 -3.87 20.40 15.37
C LEU A 94 -3.39 18.98 15.05
N ALA A 95 -4.31 18.04 14.79
CA ALA A 95 -3.98 16.67 14.44
C ALA A 95 -3.11 16.61 13.18
N CYS A 96 -3.47 17.34 12.10
CA CYS A 96 -2.66 17.41 10.89
C CYS A 96 -1.26 17.98 11.18
N GLN A 97 -1.17 19.07 11.94
CA GLN A 97 0.13 19.68 12.27
C GLN A 97 1.04 18.72 13.04
N VAL A 98 0.53 18.08 14.10
CA VAL A 98 1.30 17.13 14.92
C VAL A 98 1.60 15.85 14.14
N MET A 99 0.67 15.38 13.31
CA MET A 99 0.84 14.16 12.50
C MET A 99 2.05 14.26 11.56
N PHE A 100 2.26 15.42 10.94
CA PHE A 100 3.31 15.64 9.95
C PHE A 100 4.55 16.41 10.46
N GLN A 101 4.55 16.85 11.72
CA GLN A 101 5.67 17.60 12.31
C GLN A 101 7.05 16.93 12.11
N ASN A 102 7.12 15.61 12.30
CA ASN A 102 8.37 14.84 12.14
C ASN A 102 8.64 14.42 10.69
N LEU A 103 7.69 14.65 9.79
CA LEU A 103 7.74 14.28 8.38
C LEU A 103 8.13 15.46 7.48
N ASN A 104 7.92 16.70 7.92
CA ASN A 104 8.27 17.89 7.13
C ASN A 104 9.74 17.93 6.71
N SER A 105 10.65 17.47 7.57
CA SER A 105 12.08 17.44 7.28
C SER A 105 12.51 16.20 6.50
N THR A 106 11.72 15.13 6.50
CA THR A 106 12.10 13.84 5.89
C THR A 106 11.39 13.55 4.58
N ALA A 107 10.17 14.04 4.39
CA ALA A 107 9.38 13.80 3.19
C ALA A 107 9.66 14.85 2.12
N TYR A 108 9.69 14.39 0.86
CA TYR A 108 9.89 15.22 -0.30
C TYR A 108 8.67 16.09 -0.57
N HIS A 109 8.91 17.36 -0.88
CA HIS A 109 7.94 18.25 -1.50
C HIS A 109 8.69 19.25 -2.39
N PRO A 110 8.27 19.48 -3.64
CA PRO A 110 9.03 20.31 -4.60
C PRO A 110 9.30 21.74 -4.12
N LYS A 111 8.41 22.30 -3.29
CA LYS A 111 8.58 23.65 -2.71
C LYS A 111 9.11 23.67 -1.28
N CYS A 112 8.69 22.71 -0.45
CA CYS A 112 8.91 22.78 1.00
C CYS A 112 10.12 21.96 1.44
N ASN A 113 10.47 20.88 0.72
CA ASN A 113 11.62 20.04 1.04
C ASN A 113 12.09 19.22 -0.18
N VAL A 114 13.03 19.76 -0.95
CA VAL A 114 13.50 19.15 -2.22
C VAL A 114 14.39 17.92 -2.00
N TYR A 115 14.97 17.75 -0.80
CA TYR A 115 15.90 16.66 -0.49
C TYR A 115 15.27 15.52 0.32
N GLY A 116 13.94 15.56 0.49
CA GLY A 116 13.21 14.54 1.21
C GLY A 116 13.07 13.23 0.44
N GLN A 117 12.50 12.24 1.13
CA GLN A 117 12.13 10.95 0.60
C GLN A 117 10.72 10.98 0.05
N ASP A 118 10.49 10.19 -0.98
CA ASP A 118 9.18 10.07 -1.59
C ASP A 118 8.22 9.23 -0.72
N LEU A 119 7.43 9.93 0.11
CA LEU A 119 6.54 9.32 1.12
C LEU A 119 5.06 9.67 0.91
N PHE A 120 4.77 10.69 0.10
CA PHE A 120 3.43 11.26 -0.05
C PHE A 120 3.03 11.40 -1.52
N ARG A 121 1.73 11.22 -1.78
CA ARG A 121 1.07 11.64 -3.02
C ARG A 121 -0.11 12.55 -2.69
N ARG A 122 -0.25 13.61 -3.48
CA ARG A 122 -1.40 14.49 -3.54
C ARG A 122 -2.48 13.80 -4.37
N ILE A 123 -3.61 13.51 -3.74
CA ILE A 123 -4.75 12.78 -4.32
C ILE A 123 -6.04 13.61 -4.20
N PRO A 124 -7.02 13.42 -5.08
CA PRO A 124 -7.09 12.46 -6.20
C PRO A 124 -6.25 12.86 -7.41
N CYS A 125 -5.93 11.88 -8.24
CA CYS A 125 -5.28 12.04 -9.54
C CYS A 125 -6.33 12.09 -10.65
N ALA A 126 -6.11 12.92 -11.66
CA ALA A 126 -7.04 13.09 -12.78
C ALA A 126 -7.23 11.77 -13.54
N LYS A 127 -8.48 11.45 -13.87
CA LYS A 127 -8.85 10.12 -14.38
C LYS A 127 -8.19 9.82 -15.72
N GLY A 128 -7.39 8.74 -15.76
CA GLY A 128 -6.64 8.35 -16.96
C GLY A 128 -5.32 9.09 -17.15
N GLU A 129 -4.99 10.01 -16.25
CA GLU A 129 -3.75 10.77 -16.24
C GLU A 129 -2.89 10.38 -15.03
N LEU A 130 -1.60 10.71 -15.10
CA LEU A 130 -0.67 10.50 -13.99
C LEU A 130 -0.97 11.46 -12.83
N CYS A 131 -0.59 11.06 -11.63
CA CYS A 131 -0.65 11.94 -10.47
C CYS A 131 0.30 13.13 -10.64
N ILE A 132 -0.05 14.29 -10.07
CA ILE A 132 0.71 15.54 -10.21
C ILE A 132 2.16 15.46 -9.69
N ASP A 133 2.42 14.53 -8.77
CA ASP A 133 3.75 14.30 -8.19
C ASP A 133 4.63 13.36 -9.04
N GLU A 134 4.10 12.79 -10.12
CA GLU A 134 4.84 11.87 -10.99
C GLU A 134 5.55 12.63 -12.12
N ASP A 135 6.78 13.08 -11.85
CA ASP A 135 7.57 13.88 -12.80
C ASP A 135 8.09 13.07 -14.01
N THR A 136 8.17 11.74 -13.86
CA THR A 136 8.85 10.85 -14.82
C THR A 136 7.92 9.72 -15.27
N PRO A 137 7.13 9.94 -16.34
CA PRO A 137 6.12 8.98 -16.79
C PRO A 137 6.61 7.56 -17.04
N TRP A 138 7.88 7.40 -17.44
CA TRP A 138 8.49 6.10 -17.71
C TRP A 138 8.78 5.26 -16.46
N ASN A 139 8.82 5.88 -15.27
CA ASN A 139 8.97 5.18 -14.00
C ASN A 139 7.65 4.60 -13.48
N VAL A 140 6.52 5.09 -14.00
CA VAL A 140 5.20 4.62 -13.63
C VAL A 140 4.87 3.30 -14.34
N VAL A 141 4.33 2.34 -13.60
CA VAL A 141 3.86 1.08 -14.17
C VAL A 141 2.74 1.36 -15.16
N LYS A 142 2.91 0.87 -16.40
CA LYS A 142 1.97 1.13 -17.52
C LYS A 142 0.51 0.93 -17.12
N LYS A 143 -0.36 1.85 -17.57
CA LYS A 143 -1.82 1.88 -17.30
C LYS A 143 -2.21 2.17 -15.84
N ASN A 144 -1.27 2.62 -15.01
CA ASN A 144 -1.54 3.09 -13.65
C ASN A 144 -1.20 4.59 -13.53
N GLN A 145 -1.70 5.24 -12.48
CA GLN A 145 -1.53 6.69 -12.27
C GLN A 145 -0.31 7.07 -11.43
N PHE A 146 0.14 6.18 -10.54
CA PHE A 146 1.29 6.41 -9.68
C PHE A 146 2.12 5.15 -9.46
N THR A 147 3.37 5.32 -9.03
CA THR A 147 4.24 4.21 -8.63
C THR A 147 5.24 4.66 -7.56
N TYR A 148 5.23 3.99 -6.42
CA TYR A 148 6.32 4.03 -5.45
C TYR A 148 7.28 2.87 -5.67
N VAL A 149 8.58 3.17 -5.59
CA VAL A 149 9.65 2.17 -5.61
C VAL A 149 10.28 2.11 -4.22
N ILE A 150 10.10 0.98 -3.54
CA ILE A 150 10.59 0.76 -2.19
C ILE A 150 11.92 0.02 -2.23
N GLN A 151 12.96 0.68 -1.74
CA GLN A 151 14.33 0.16 -1.71
C GLN A 151 14.75 -0.14 -0.26
N ASN A 152 14.95 -1.43 0.05
CA ASN A 152 15.34 -1.88 1.39
C ASN A 152 16.73 -2.54 1.32
N THR A 153 17.78 -1.73 1.31
CA THR A 153 19.17 -2.23 1.16
C THR A 153 19.71 -2.98 2.38
N GLY A 154 19.19 -2.70 3.58
CA GLY A 154 19.67 -3.30 4.82
C GLY A 154 18.95 -4.60 5.20
N GLN A 155 17.65 -4.51 5.45
CA GLN A 155 16.81 -5.59 5.96
C GLN A 155 15.38 -5.47 5.43
N PRO A 156 14.60 -6.56 5.37
CA PRO A 156 13.17 -6.49 5.08
C PRO A 156 12.45 -5.59 6.09
N ARG A 157 11.46 -4.81 5.64
CA ARG A 157 10.73 -3.85 6.49
C ARG A 157 9.26 -3.78 6.13
N PHE A 158 8.45 -3.57 7.16
CA PHE A 158 7.05 -3.21 7.00
C PHE A 158 6.88 -1.74 6.66
N TRP A 159 6.08 -1.52 5.63
CA TRP A 159 5.56 -0.25 5.19
C TRP A 159 4.06 -0.23 5.39
N TYR A 160 3.53 0.96 5.64
CA TYR A 160 2.16 1.20 6.03
C TYR A 160 1.57 2.23 5.07
N VAL A 161 0.43 1.88 4.50
CA VAL A 161 -0.27 2.71 3.52
C VAL A 161 -1.54 3.23 4.16
N SER A 162 -1.77 4.54 4.03
CA SER A 162 -2.92 5.22 4.60
C SER A 162 -3.33 6.43 3.80
N MET A 163 -4.57 6.85 3.98
CA MET A 163 -5.09 8.12 3.50
C MET A 163 -5.49 8.99 4.68
N VAL A 164 -5.28 10.29 4.55
CA VAL A 164 -5.66 11.27 5.57
C VAL A 164 -6.24 12.51 4.90
N ALA A 165 -7.30 13.05 5.49
CA ALA A 165 -7.95 14.30 5.09
C ALA A 165 -7.13 15.54 5.55
N CYS A 166 -5.82 15.52 5.30
CA CYS A 166 -4.94 16.67 5.51
C CYS A 166 -4.34 17.07 4.15
N TYR A 167 -4.12 18.36 3.98
CA TYR A 167 -3.40 18.92 2.83
C TYR A 167 -2.24 19.81 3.32
N LEU A 168 -1.22 19.95 2.48
CA LEU A 168 -0.11 20.85 2.71
C LEU A 168 -0.37 22.15 1.98
N ASP A 169 -0.33 23.27 2.69
CA ASP A 169 -0.30 24.59 2.06
C ASP A 169 1.11 24.86 1.54
N GLU A 170 1.23 25.10 0.24
CA GLU A 170 2.51 25.30 -0.43
C GLU A 170 3.14 26.68 -0.18
N GLU A 171 2.36 27.66 0.30
CA GLU A 171 2.85 29.00 0.59
C GLU A 171 3.49 29.09 1.97
N THR A 172 2.83 28.47 2.97
CA THR A 172 3.27 28.48 4.37
C THR A 172 4.04 27.22 4.76
N CYS A 173 4.00 26.17 3.93
CA CYS A 173 4.53 24.84 4.23
C CYS A 173 3.96 24.26 5.54
N SER A 174 2.70 24.56 5.85
CA SER A 174 1.97 24.04 7.01
C SER A 174 0.84 23.09 6.62
N TRP A 175 0.60 22.11 7.48
CA TRP A 175 -0.44 21.11 7.27
C TRP A 175 -1.77 21.56 7.85
N HIS A 176 -2.83 21.41 7.06
CA HIS A 176 -4.17 21.85 7.39
C HIS A 176 -5.18 20.72 7.21
N HIS A 177 -6.26 20.76 7.99
CA HIS A 177 -7.34 19.81 7.85
C HIS A 177 -8.22 20.15 6.64
N TYR A 178 -8.50 19.15 5.83
CA TYR A 178 -9.36 19.29 4.66
C TYR A 178 -10.83 19.38 5.09
N LYS A 179 -11.42 20.57 5.02
CA LYS A 179 -12.82 20.83 5.39
C LYS A 179 -13.77 20.98 4.19
N GLY A 180 -13.29 20.68 2.98
CA GLY A 180 -13.99 21.02 1.73
C GLY A 180 -13.87 22.50 1.37
N ASP A 181 -14.45 22.92 0.24
CA ASP A 181 -14.35 24.31 -0.20
C ASP A 181 -15.31 25.22 0.59
N ILE A 182 -14.73 26.20 1.30
CA ILE A 182 -15.44 27.23 2.07
C ILE A 182 -15.93 28.38 1.18
N SER A 183 -15.34 28.60 -0.01
CA SER A 183 -15.66 29.75 -0.88
C SER A 183 -16.95 29.57 -1.70
N ASN A 184 -17.24 28.37 -2.19
CA ASN A 184 -18.53 28.07 -2.80
C ASN A 184 -19.49 27.49 -1.76
N LYS A 185 -20.56 28.22 -1.41
CA LYS A 185 -21.61 27.76 -0.48
C LYS A 185 -22.21 26.39 -0.81
N SER A 186 -22.07 25.88 -2.04
CA SER A 186 -22.54 24.54 -2.43
C SER A 186 -21.58 23.41 -2.06
N LEU A 187 -20.31 23.70 -1.76
CA LEU A 187 -19.26 22.71 -1.44
C LEU A 187 -18.88 22.68 0.06
N ILE A 188 -19.45 23.60 0.86
CA ILE A 188 -19.26 23.63 2.30
C ILE A 188 -19.85 22.34 2.89
N ASN A 189 -18.99 21.53 3.51
CA ASN A 189 -19.32 20.21 4.08
C ASN A 189 -19.75 19.14 3.06
N GLN A 190 -19.46 19.30 1.77
CA GLN A 190 -19.73 18.23 0.82
C GLN A 190 -18.69 17.12 1.02
N GLU A 191 -19.16 15.93 1.35
CA GLU A 191 -18.31 14.75 1.46
C GLU A 191 -17.75 14.42 0.07
N GLN A 192 -16.43 14.32 0.00
CA GLN A 192 -15.74 13.98 -1.24
C GLN A 192 -15.11 12.61 -1.11
N SER A 193 -15.28 11.78 -2.14
CA SER A 193 -14.83 10.40 -2.13
C SER A 193 -13.77 10.12 -3.18
N ILE A 194 -12.81 9.30 -2.79
CA ILE A 194 -11.67 8.90 -3.62
C ILE A 194 -11.73 7.39 -3.77
N GLN A 195 -11.85 6.94 -5.02
CA GLN A 195 -11.80 5.54 -5.41
C GLN A 195 -10.35 5.13 -5.58
N TYR A 196 -9.94 4.09 -4.86
CA TYR A 196 -8.59 3.56 -4.93
C TYR A 196 -8.59 2.11 -5.41
N ASP A 197 -7.62 1.81 -6.27
CA ASP A 197 -7.38 0.50 -6.85
C ASP A 197 -5.88 0.37 -7.07
N PHE A 198 -5.17 -0.32 -6.17
CA PHE A 198 -3.71 -0.42 -6.22
C PHE A 198 -3.17 -1.73 -5.70
N TRP A 199 -1.93 -2.01 -6.09
CA TRP A 199 -1.20 -3.23 -5.79
C TRP A 199 0.03 -2.91 -4.95
N LEU A 200 0.42 -3.84 -4.07
CA LEU A 200 1.73 -3.85 -3.44
C LEU A 200 2.42 -5.19 -3.73
N VAL A 201 3.69 -5.16 -4.10
CA VAL A 201 4.37 -6.35 -4.62
C VAL A 201 5.84 -6.37 -4.25
N ASN A 202 6.37 -7.58 -4.09
CA ASN A 202 7.80 -7.82 -3.92
C ASN A 202 8.40 -8.24 -5.27
N GLY A 203 9.06 -7.30 -5.93
CA GLY A 203 9.73 -7.50 -7.21
C GLY A 203 9.15 -6.63 -8.34
N SER A 204 9.82 -6.61 -9.48
CA SER A 204 9.44 -5.75 -10.61
C SER A 204 8.14 -6.21 -11.29
N PRO A 205 7.12 -5.34 -11.46
CA PRO A 205 5.94 -5.64 -12.27
C PRO A 205 6.24 -5.88 -13.75
N ASN A 206 7.38 -5.39 -14.25
CA ASN A 206 7.78 -5.58 -15.64
C ASN A 206 8.38 -6.98 -15.92
N ILE A 207 8.81 -7.70 -14.88
CA ILE A 207 9.58 -8.96 -14.97
C ILE A 207 8.93 -10.05 -14.10
N SER A 208 7.62 -9.95 -13.86
CA SER A 208 6.86 -10.72 -12.85
C SER A 208 6.90 -12.25 -13.00
N PHE A 209 7.46 -12.78 -14.09
CA PHE A 209 7.58 -14.21 -14.36
C PHE A 209 8.64 -14.93 -13.51
N TYR A 210 9.59 -14.21 -12.90
CA TYR A 210 10.67 -14.86 -12.15
C TYR A 210 10.23 -15.45 -10.80
N ASN A 211 9.12 -14.99 -10.19
CA ASN A 211 8.70 -15.42 -8.86
C ASN A 211 7.18 -15.26 -8.62
N ALA A 212 6.35 -15.88 -9.47
CA ALA A 212 4.89 -15.72 -9.43
C ALA A 212 4.22 -16.06 -8.08
N LEU A 213 4.79 -17.00 -7.33
CA LEU A 213 4.22 -17.45 -6.05
C LEU A 213 4.48 -16.46 -4.90
N SER A 214 5.63 -15.79 -4.88
CA SER A 214 6.03 -14.90 -3.77
C SER A 214 5.79 -13.42 -4.09
N TYR A 215 5.73 -13.05 -5.37
CA TYR A 215 5.57 -11.68 -5.84
C TYR A 215 4.42 -10.91 -5.19
N GLN A 216 3.27 -11.57 -5.00
CA GLN A 216 2.06 -10.99 -4.43
C GLN A 216 1.90 -11.25 -2.93
N PHE A 217 2.96 -11.62 -2.21
CA PHE A 217 2.87 -11.79 -0.75
C PHE A 217 3.85 -10.87 -0.04
N SER A 218 3.43 -10.43 1.13
CA SER A 218 4.31 -9.76 2.09
C SER A 218 5.40 -10.73 2.55
N PHE A 219 6.60 -10.23 2.85
CA PHE A 219 7.76 -11.10 3.13
C PHE A 219 7.53 -12.07 4.30
N ASP A 220 6.71 -11.69 5.28
CA ASP A 220 6.34 -12.54 6.43
C ASP A 220 5.43 -13.72 6.04
N HIS A 221 4.58 -13.51 5.03
CA HIS A 221 3.73 -14.56 4.49
C HIS A 221 4.46 -15.46 3.48
N GLN A 222 5.44 -14.95 2.73
CA GLN A 222 6.17 -15.74 1.74
C GLN A 222 6.88 -16.94 2.37
N SER A 223 7.72 -16.72 3.38
CA SER A 223 8.43 -17.82 4.06
C SER A 223 7.46 -18.77 4.76
N THR A 224 6.35 -18.25 5.30
CA THR A 224 5.34 -19.06 5.97
C THR A 224 4.62 -19.97 4.97
N LEU A 225 4.26 -19.45 3.79
CA LEU A 225 3.62 -20.19 2.72
C LEU A 225 4.53 -21.29 2.18
N GLU A 226 5.82 -20.99 1.95
CA GLU A 226 6.82 -21.98 1.54
C GLU A 226 6.92 -23.13 2.55
N ILE A 227 7.03 -22.81 3.85
CA ILE A 227 7.11 -23.80 4.92
C ILE A 227 5.83 -24.67 4.95
N TYR A 228 4.64 -24.07 4.82
CA TYR A 228 3.39 -24.83 4.79
C TYR A 228 3.30 -25.75 3.58
N LEU A 229 3.73 -25.32 2.40
CA LEU A 229 3.73 -26.15 1.20
C LEU A 229 4.67 -27.36 1.35
N VAL A 230 5.86 -27.17 1.92
CA VAL A 230 6.80 -28.26 2.19
C VAL A 230 6.21 -29.26 3.19
N PHE A 231 5.66 -28.79 4.30
CA PHE A 231 5.03 -29.69 5.28
C PHE A 231 3.82 -30.42 4.72
N TRP A 232 3.02 -29.76 3.89
CA TRP A 232 1.87 -30.38 3.22
C TRP A 232 2.30 -31.49 2.25
N GLN A 233 3.37 -31.27 1.47
CA GLN A 233 3.95 -32.31 0.61
C GLN A 233 4.47 -33.50 1.42
N CYS A 234 5.21 -33.25 2.51
CA CYS A 234 5.66 -34.30 3.41
C CYS A 234 4.48 -35.10 3.98
N TYR A 235 3.40 -34.43 4.37
CA TYR A 235 2.21 -35.07 4.91
C TYR A 235 1.50 -35.96 3.87
N ILE A 236 1.40 -35.49 2.62
CA ILE A 236 0.82 -36.27 1.50
C ILE A 236 1.60 -37.56 1.24
N ILE A 237 2.91 -37.56 1.44
CA ILE A 237 3.75 -38.75 1.23
C ILE A 237 3.74 -39.68 2.44
N LEU A 238 3.90 -39.12 3.64
CA LEU A 238 4.03 -39.90 4.88
C LEU A 238 2.71 -40.53 5.32
N LEU A 239 1.58 -39.85 5.13
CA LEU A 239 0.28 -40.36 5.57
C LEU A 239 -0.11 -41.67 4.86
N PRO A 240 -0.05 -41.79 3.52
CA PRO A 240 -0.30 -43.07 2.83
C PRO A 240 0.69 -44.16 3.21
N LEU A 241 1.98 -43.83 3.38
CA LEU A 241 3.00 -44.79 3.81
C LEU A 241 2.70 -45.36 5.20
N GLN A 242 2.31 -44.49 6.15
CA GLN A 242 1.89 -44.91 7.49
C GLN A 242 0.63 -45.77 7.47
N ILE A 243 -0.37 -45.40 6.65
CA ILE A 243 -1.59 -46.21 6.49
C ILE A 243 -1.27 -47.58 5.89
N TYR A 244 -0.35 -47.65 4.93
CA TYR A 244 0.09 -48.93 4.34
C TYR A 244 0.85 -49.79 5.34
N ALA A 245 1.78 -49.21 6.10
CA ALA A 245 2.59 -49.94 7.08
C ALA A 245 1.81 -50.39 8.33
N ALA A 246 0.75 -49.66 8.70
CA ALA A 246 -0.13 -50.02 9.83
C ALA A 246 -1.20 -51.06 9.46
N ARG A 247 -1.21 -51.53 8.21
CA ARG A 247 -2.16 -52.52 7.69
C ARG A 247 -1.46 -53.85 7.45
#